data_AF-A0A081BHK3-F1
#
_entry.id   AF-A0A081BHK3-F1
#
_cell.length_a   1.000
_cell.length_b   1.000
_cell.length_c   1.000
_cell.angle_alpha   90.00
_cell.angle_beta   90.00
_cell.angle_gamma   90.00
#
_symmetry.space_group_name_H-M   'P 1'
#
loop_
_entity.id
_entity.type
_entity.pdbx_description
1 polymer ?
#
loop_
_entity_poly.entity_id
_entity_poly.type
_entity_poly.pdbx_seq_one_letter_code
_entity_poly.pdbx_strand_id
1 'polypeptide(L)' 'MFNALSLVNNGHVSALSLEQPVDTEIHPNVTFKKLDPEVNEPVVLIWQNSLTMSTVGQVFIERMQEALQNNES' A
#
# COMPACT_ATOMS: atom_id res chain seq x y z
N MET A 1 7.09 3.48 -4.95
CA MET A 1 7.58 2.15 -5.39
C MET A 1 8.48 2.20 -6.64
N PHE A 2 8.29 3.17 -7.54
CA PHE A 2 9.04 3.27 -8.79
C PHE A 2 10.57 3.10 -8.65
N ASN A 3 11.20 3.86 -7.74
CA ASN A 3 12.66 3.79 -7.55
C ASN A 3 13.13 2.42 -7.02
N ALA A 4 12.41 1.84 -6.06
CA ALA A 4 12.74 0.52 -5.52
C ALA A 4 12.61 -0.57 -6.59
N LEU A 5 11.55 -0.52 -7.39
CA LEU A 5 11.33 -1.45 -8.49
C LEU A 5 12.40 -1.31 -9.59
N SER A 6 12.83 -0.08 -9.91
CA SER A 6 13.96 0.13 -10.84
C SER A 6 15.25 -0.49 -10.33
N LEU A 7 15.53 -0.45 -9.02
CA LEU A 7 16.72 -1.07 -8.44
C LEU A 7 16.66 -2.60 -8.49
N VAL A 8 15.48 -3.18 -8.20
CA VAL A 8 15.25 -4.64 -8.31
C VAL A 8 15.39 -5.09 -9.77
N ASN A 9 14.83 -4.33 -10.72
CA ASN A 9 14.90 -4.67 -12.15
C ASN A 9 16.33 -4.60 -12.72
N ASN A 10 17.20 -3.78 -12.14
CA ASN A 10 18.63 -3.75 -12.48
C ASN A 10 19.43 -4.88 -11.80
N GLY A 11 18.79 -5.76 -11.03
CA GLY A 11 19.39 -6.98 -10.47
C GLY A 11 20.30 -6.77 -9.26
N HIS A 12 20.34 -5.56 -8.69
CA HIS A 12 21.29 -5.22 -7.62
C HIS A 12 20.72 -5.39 -6.20
N VAL A 13 19.40 -5.50 -6.04
CA VAL A 13 18.73 -5.55 -4.73
C VAL A 13 17.45 -6.38 -4.76
N SER A 14 17.01 -6.83 -3.59
CA SER A 14 15.63 -7.26 -3.34
C SER A 14 14.89 -6.18 -2.55
N ALA A 15 13.58 -6.08 -2.71
CA ALA A 15 12.75 -5.10 -2.00
C ALA A 15 11.49 -5.78 -1.43
N LEU A 16 11.02 -5.25 -0.30
CA LEU A 16 9.71 -5.59 0.26
C LEU A 16 8.68 -4.58 -0.24
N SER A 17 7.49 -5.07 -0.58
CA SER A 17 6.36 -4.26 -1.03
C SER A 17 5.09 -4.69 -0.31
N LEU A 18 4.15 -3.75 -0.18
CA LEU A 18 2.76 -4.07 0.18
C LEU A 18 2.10 -4.87 -0.95
N GLU A 19 0.97 -5.52 -0.69
CA GLU A 19 0.37 -6.52 -1.59
C GLU A 19 -0.40 -5.93 -2.80
N GLN A 20 -0.48 -4.60 -2.96
CA GLN A 20 -1.25 -3.97 -4.06
C GLN A 20 -0.62 -2.80 -4.87
N PRO A 21 0.70 -2.64 -5.06
CA PRO A 21 1.22 -1.36 -5.54
C PRO A 21 1.67 -1.39 -7.01
N VAL A 22 1.70 -2.56 -7.65
CA VAL A 22 2.28 -2.71 -8.99
C VAL A 22 1.52 -3.76 -9.77
N ASP A 23 1.09 -3.40 -10.97
CA ASP A 23 0.68 -4.35 -11.98
C ASP A 23 1.87 -5.27 -12.32
N THR A 24 1.80 -6.52 -11.87
CA THR A 24 2.88 -7.50 -12.00
C THR A 24 3.11 -7.93 -13.45
N GLU A 25 2.15 -7.67 -14.35
CA GLU A 25 2.23 -8.06 -15.76
C GLU A 25 3.22 -7.20 -16.56
N ILE A 26 3.64 -6.04 -16.02
CA ILE A 26 4.48 -5.06 -16.73
C ILE A 26 5.99 -5.32 -16.54
N HIS A 27 6.38 -6.25 -15.64
CA HIS A 27 7.78 -6.43 -15.23
C HIS A 27 8.25 -7.89 -15.35
N PRO A 28 8.56 -8.38 -16.58
CA PRO A 28 8.90 -9.79 -16.82
C PRO A 28 10.17 -10.27 -16.11
N ASN A 29 11.04 -9.35 -15.69
CA ASN A 29 12.31 -9.65 -15.03
C ASN A 29 12.24 -9.57 -13.50
N VAL A 30 11.06 -9.36 -12.92
CA VAL A 30 10.87 -9.25 -11.47
C VAL A 30 9.96 -10.38 -10.99
N THR A 31 10.45 -11.20 -10.08
CA THR A 31 9.62 -12.24 -9.44
C THR A 31 9.09 -11.71 -8.11
N PHE A 32 7.76 -11.71 -7.96
CA PHE A 32 7.10 -11.40 -6.70
C PHE A 32 6.89 -12.71 -5.91
N LYS A 33 7.34 -12.73 -4.66
CA LYS A 33 7.18 -13.87 -3.76
C LYS A 33 6.49 -13.41 -2.49
N LYS A 34 5.38 -14.05 -2.12
CA LYS A 34 4.73 -13.82 -0.84
C LYS A 34 5.66 -14.21 0.31
N LEU A 35 5.63 -13.41 1.37
CA LEU A 35 6.33 -13.74 2.61
C LEU A 35 5.58 -14.84 3.35
N ASP A 36 6.35 -15.74 3.96
CA ASP A 36 5.85 -16.76 4.89
C ASP A 36 6.84 -16.82 6.08
N PRO A 37 6.45 -16.38 7.29
CA PRO A 37 5.11 -15.91 7.67
C PRO A 37 4.77 -14.54 7.09
N GLU A 38 3.47 -14.24 7.02
CA GLU A 38 2.95 -12.94 6.60
C GLU A 38 3.35 -11.84 7.58
N VAL A 39 3.70 -10.66 7.06
CA VAL A 39 4.07 -9.48 7.84
C VAL A 39 2.95 -8.45 7.71
N ASN A 40 2.18 -8.29 8.78
CA ASN A 40 1.07 -7.34 8.84
C ASN A 40 1.52 -6.03 9.50
N GLU A 41 1.69 -4.99 8.71
CA GLU A 41 1.96 -3.63 9.19
C GLU A 41 0.66 -2.82 9.24
N PRO A 42 0.27 -2.25 10.39
CA PRO A 42 -0.99 -1.51 10.50
C PRO A 42 -0.92 -0.19 9.73
N VAL A 43 -1.93 0.08 8.91
CA VAL A 43 -2.12 1.39 8.28
C VAL A 43 -2.74 2.34 9.29
N VAL A 44 -2.01 3.40 9.67
CA VAL A 44 -2.47 4.39 10.64
C VAL A 44 -2.84 5.69 9.94
N LEU A 45 -4.08 6.13 10.11
CA LEU A 45 -4.51 7.47 9.71
C LEU A 45 -4.06 8.47 10.78
N ILE A 46 -3.25 9.44 10.37
CA ILE A 46 -2.78 10.53 11.24
C ILE A 46 -3.60 11.79 10.93
N TRP A 47 -4.22 12.37 11.96
CA TRP A 47 -4.96 13.62 11.87
C TRP A 47 -4.48 14.64 12.90
N GLN A 48 -4.57 15.93 12.58
CA GLN A 48 -4.15 17.00 13.48
C GLN A 48 -5.15 17.21 14.62
N ASN A 49 -4.73 16.93 15.86
CA ASN A 49 -5.58 17.05 17.05
C ASN A 49 -6.12 18.46 17.34
N SER A 50 -5.46 19.52 16.86
CA SER A 50 -5.88 20.91 17.10
C SER A 50 -6.97 21.40 16.16
N LEU A 51 -7.40 20.58 15.19
CA LEU A 51 -8.45 20.93 14.23
C LEU A 51 -9.62 19.99 14.44
N THR A 52 -10.79 20.56 14.74
CA THR A 52 -12.05 19.82 14.68
C THR A 52 -12.20 19.25 13.28
N MET A 53 -12.38 17.93 13.19
CA MET A 53 -12.56 17.26 11.91
C MET A 53 -13.77 17.85 11.19
N SER A 54 -13.56 18.36 9.98
CA SER A 54 -14.65 18.91 9.19
C SER A 54 -15.61 17.79 8.78
N THR A 55 -16.87 18.12 8.52
CA THR A 55 -17.85 17.17 7.99
C THR A 55 -17.35 16.49 6.70
N VAL A 56 -16.64 17.24 5.85
CA VAL A 56 -16.02 16.69 4.64
C VAL A 56 -14.92 15.68 4.98
N GLY A 57 -14.07 15.98 5.97
CA GLY A 57 -13.03 15.06 6.42
C GLY A 57 -13.59 13.77 7.00
N GLN A 58 -14.70 13.86 7.75
CA GLN A 58 -15.38 12.69 8.28
C GLN A 58 -15.95 11.80 7.17
N VAL A 59 -16.67 12.39 6.21
CA VAL A 59 -17.21 11.65 5.05
C VAL A 59 -16.08 11.02 4.21
N PHE A 60 -14.94 11.68 4.09
CA PHE A 60 -13.77 11.11 3.41
C PHE A 60 -13.27 9.85 4.12
N ILE A 61 -13.12 9.89 5.45
CA ILE A 61 -12.65 8.75 6.24
C ILE A 61 -13.64 7.58 6.15
N GLU A 62 -14.94 7.86 6.27
CA GLU A 62 -15.99 6.83 6.16
C GLU A 62 -15.92 6.15 4.79
N ARG A 63 -15.87 6.91 3.70
CA ARG A 63 -15.75 6.35 2.34
C ARG A 63 -14.44 5.61 2.11
N MET A 64 -13.34 6.08 2.69
CA MET A 64 -12.04 5.42 2.62
C MET A 64 -12.10 4.06 3.32
N GLN A 65 -12.72 3.98 4.50
CA GLN A 65 -12.89 2.74 5.24
C GLN A 65 -13.78 1.74 4.48
N GLU A 66 -14.89 2.20 3.91
CA GLU A 66 -15.76 1.38 3.06
C GLU A 66 -15.02 0.84 1.82
N ALA A 67 -14.24 1.69 1.15
CA ALA A 67 -13.46 1.28 -0.02
C ALA A 67 -12.39 0.24 0.33
N LEU A 68 -11.76 0.34 1.50
CA LEU A 68 -10.77 -0.63 1.97
C LEU A 68 -11.43 -1.99 2.31
N GLN A 69 -12.59 -1.99 2.96
CA GLN A 69 -13.32 -3.23 3.28
C GLN A 69 -13.82 -3.97 2.04
N ASN A 70 -14.27 -3.23 1.02
CA ASN A 70 -14.79 -3.82 -0.22
C ASN A 70 -13.68 -4.43 -1.11
N ASN A 71 -12.42 -4.06 -0.91
CA ASN A 71 -11.28 -4.64 -1.64
C ASN A 71 -10.76 -5.94 -1.01
N GLU A 72 -11.28 -6.35 0.15
CA GLU A 72 -10.94 -7.60 0.86
C GLU A 72 -11.99 -8.72 0.64
N SER A 73 -13.02 -8.49 -0.20
CA SER A 73 -14.09 -9.45 -0.54
C SER A 73 -14.00 -9.92 -2.00
#